data_AF-A0A971UQ90-F1
#
_entry.id   AF-A0A971UQ90-F1
#
_cell.length_a   1.000
_cell.length_b   1.000
_cell.length_c   1.000
_cell.angle_alpha   90.00
_cell.angle_beta   90.00
_cell.angle_gamma   90.00
#
_symmetry.space_group_name_H-M   'P 1'
#
loop_
_entity.id
_entity.type
_entity.pdbx_description
1 polymer ?
#
loop_
_entity_poly.entity_id
_entity_poly.type
_entity_poly.pdbx_seq_one_letter_code
_entity_poly.pdbx_strand_id
1 'polypeptide(L)'
;MSRSAIALGLGLLAASLGGCKWPGGDDSQGVHITAQLPPSQGTDLDLYHIRVYLITAEFDAEQPAPDFWRFLDETQVGLSHRRLLAANGLRIAVGGRLAVERLNETIDASEQLGSRLISTVKATPGQVLDVPLGVSMQDCTVFSADADGTVWGREFPGAATMVRIHCRAADRPNHTEVSIAQEIVYGDPQPKHVPAGRSQVMTMEPPRYRFADLESRIVIREGDLVAVGLMPGRWQSIGEQLFAAPGAAGRRSVTTLLVQPVLLRPGQSVQDSPAPTVP
;
A
#
# COMPACT_ATOMS: atom_id res chain seq x y z
N MET A 1 12.21 -55.98 1.43
CA MET A 1 11.24 -55.78 0.33
C MET A 1 9.93 -55.33 0.97
N SER A 2 9.82 -54.04 1.31
CA SER A 2 9.13 -52.98 0.54
C SER A 2 7.65 -53.30 0.24
N ARG A 3 6.75 -52.70 1.03
CA ARG A 3 5.73 -51.72 0.59
C ARG A 3 4.84 -51.35 1.78
N SER A 4 5.19 -50.27 2.48
CA SER A 4 4.27 -49.56 3.37
C SER A 4 3.64 -48.42 2.59
N ALA A 5 2.32 -48.46 2.43
CA ALA A 5 1.53 -47.38 1.87
C ALA A 5 1.42 -46.27 2.94
N ILE A 6 1.97 -45.09 2.64
CA ILE A 6 1.74 -43.88 3.43
C ILE A 6 0.50 -43.20 2.85
N ALA A 7 -0.58 -43.20 3.64
CA ALA A 7 -1.76 -42.39 3.38
C ALA A 7 -1.40 -40.91 3.56
N LEU A 8 -1.19 -40.21 2.44
CA LEU A 8 -1.17 -38.75 2.41
C LEU A 8 -2.62 -38.27 2.53
N GLY A 9 -2.99 -37.85 3.74
CA GLY A 9 -4.22 -37.11 3.97
C GLY A 9 -4.21 -35.82 3.16
N LEU A 10 -4.99 -35.80 2.09
CA LEU A 10 -5.40 -34.55 1.44
C LEU A 10 -6.25 -33.78 2.46
N GLY A 11 -5.62 -32.82 3.15
CA GLY A 11 -6.36 -31.74 3.78
C GLY A 11 -7.01 -30.90 2.69
N LEU A 12 -8.32 -31.04 2.52
CA LEU A 12 -9.15 -30.11 1.77
C LEU A 12 -8.92 -28.70 2.33
N LEU A 13 -8.16 -27.87 1.62
CA LEU A 13 -8.27 -26.42 1.74
C LEU A 13 -9.62 -26.06 1.13
N ALA A 14 -10.61 -25.85 1.98
CA ALA A 14 -11.87 -25.25 1.59
C ALA A 14 -11.58 -23.87 1.00
N ALA A 15 -11.66 -23.76 -0.32
CA ALA A 15 -11.80 -22.48 -0.99
C ALA A 15 -13.14 -21.91 -0.53
N SER A 16 -13.12 -21.00 0.45
CA SER A 16 -14.26 -20.14 0.67
C SER A 16 -14.43 -19.33 -0.62
N LEU A 17 -15.49 -19.66 -1.37
CA LEU A 17 -16.08 -18.78 -2.36
C LEU A 17 -16.69 -17.59 -1.60
N GLY A 18 -15.81 -16.78 -1.01
CA GLY A 18 -16.17 -15.54 -0.36
C GLY A 18 -16.47 -14.54 -1.46
N GLY A 19 -17.75 -14.18 -1.62
CA GLY A 19 -18.11 -12.99 -2.37
C GLY A 19 -17.26 -11.82 -1.88
N CYS A 20 -16.70 -11.05 -2.81
CA CYS A 20 -16.00 -9.82 -2.51
C CYS A 20 -16.96 -8.91 -1.73
N LYS A 21 -16.85 -8.91 -0.41
CA LYS A 21 -17.54 -7.96 0.44
C LYS A 21 -16.84 -6.64 0.20
N TRP A 22 -17.43 -5.82 -0.66
CA TRP A 22 -17.03 -4.44 -0.85
C TRP A 22 -17.04 -3.72 0.50
N PRO A 23 -16.09 -2.82 0.78
CA PRO A 23 -16.07 -2.05 2.02
C PRO A 23 -17.30 -1.13 2.01
N GLY A 24 -18.38 -1.60 2.60
CA GLY A 24 -19.64 -0.91 2.70
C GLY A 24 -20.21 -1.05 4.10
N GLY A 25 -20.22 0.06 4.82
CA GLY A 25 -21.08 0.29 5.98
C GLY A 25 -20.59 -0.26 7.30
N ASP A 26 -19.60 0.39 7.91
CA ASP A 26 -19.50 0.58 9.36
C ASP A 26 -18.40 1.62 9.63
N ASP A 27 -18.76 2.80 10.16
CA ASP A 27 -17.84 3.91 10.50
C ASP A 27 -16.89 3.58 11.67
N SER A 28 -16.63 2.30 11.91
CA SER A 28 -15.78 1.79 12.99
C SER A 28 -14.86 0.63 12.59
N GLN A 29 -14.76 0.23 11.31
CA GLN A 29 -14.01 -0.96 10.90
C GLN A 29 -12.70 -0.62 10.18
N GLY A 30 -11.60 -1.25 10.62
CA GLY A 30 -10.24 -0.98 10.18
C GLY A 30 -10.02 -1.09 8.67
N VAL A 31 -8.90 -0.53 8.21
CA VAL A 31 -8.47 -0.61 6.80
C VAL A 31 -8.36 -2.07 6.38
N HIS A 32 -9.32 -2.53 5.58
CA HIS A 32 -9.37 -3.89 5.05
C HIS A 32 -8.48 -3.99 3.80
N ILE A 33 -7.29 -4.57 3.96
CA ILE A 33 -6.40 -4.84 2.84
C ILE A 33 -6.93 -6.05 2.07
N THR A 34 -7.18 -5.85 0.77
CA THR A 34 -7.59 -6.94 -0.12
C THR A 34 -6.38 -7.45 -0.89
N ALA A 35 -6.23 -8.76 -0.98
CA ALA A 35 -5.12 -9.37 -1.69
C ALA A 35 -5.63 -10.11 -2.94
N GLN A 36 -5.17 -9.70 -4.13
CA GLN A 36 -5.57 -10.27 -5.41
C GLN A 36 -4.52 -11.28 -5.89
N LEU A 37 -4.95 -12.54 -6.09
CA LEU A 37 -4.09 -13.62 -6.58
C LEU A 37 -3.60 -13.31 -8.02
N PRO A 38 -2.33 -13.61 -8.33
CA PRO A 38 -1.84 -13.47 -9.70
C PRO A 38 -2.52 -14.50 -10.64
N PRO A 39 -2.68 -14.17 -11.94
CA PRO A 39 -3.04 -15.17 -12.94
C PRO A 39 -1.94 -16.23 -12.98
N SER A 40 -2.30 -17.48 -12.66
CA SER A 40 -1.43 -18.64 -12.43
C SER A 40 -0.07 -18.58 -13.15
N GLN A 41 0.99 -18.26 -12.41
CA GLN A 41 2.37 -18.48 -12.82
C GLN A 41 3.13 -19.13 -11.67
N GLY A 42 3.78 -20.26 -11.98
CA GLY A 42 4.93 -20.84 -11.27
C GLY A 42 4.80 -21.14 -9.78
N THR A 43 5.22 -22.33 -9.36
CA THR A 43 5.58 -22.62 -7.97
C THR A 43 6.86 -21.87 -7.60
N ASP A 44 6.76 -20.56 -7.39
CA ASP A 44 7.73 -19.82 -6.61
C ASP A 44 7.32 -19.92 -5.14
N LEU A 45 8.20 -20.49 -4.31
CA LEU A 45 7.92 -20.80 -2.89
C LEU A 45 8.19 -19.61 -1.97
N ASP A 46 8.67 -18.51 -2.52
CA ASP A 46 8.88 -17.28 -1.78
C ASP A 46 7.56 -16.83 -1.16
N LEU A 47 7.58 -16.49 0.13
CA LEU A 47 6.43 -15.99 0.85
C LEU A 47 6.82 -14.69 1.51
N TYR A 48 6.15 -13.60 1.14
CA TYR A 48 6.37 -12.32 1.78
C TYR A 48 5.46 -12.17 2.99
N HIS A 49 6.04 -11.72 4.09
CA HIS A 49 5.30 -11.14 5.20
C HIS A 49 5.37 -9.63 5.10
N ILE A 50 4.29 -9.01 4.64
CA ILE A 50 4.22 -7.58 4.41
C ILE A 50 3.52 -6.95 5.61
N ARG A 51 4.27 -6.15 6.37
CA ARG A 51 3.73 -5.33 7.45
C ARG A 51 3.37 -3.96 6.90
N VAL A 52 2.15 -3.51 7.18
CA VAL A 52 1.62 -2.23 6.71
C VAL A 52 1.26 -1.36 7.90
N TYR A 53 1.90 -0.20 7.99
CA TYR A 53 1.69 0.78 9.05
C TYR A 53 1.13 2.06 8.46
N LEU A 54 0.26 2.72 9.22
CA LEU A 54 -0.08 4.11 8.98
C LEU A 54 0.48 4.96 10.12
N ILE A 55 1.23 6.00 9.74
CA ILE A 55 1.55 7.11 10.63
C ILE A 55 0.58 8.24 10.29
N THR A 56 -0.20 8.68 11.27
CA THR A 56 -1.13 9.79 11.12
C THR A 56 -0.65 10.95 11.97
N ALA A 57 -0.46 12.10 11.32
CA ALA A 57 -0.13 13.36 11.97
C ALA A 57 -1.36 14.27 11.96
N GLU A 58 -1.76 14.75 13.13
CA GLU A 58 -2.79 15.79 13.24
C GLU A 58 -2.14 17.11 13.63
N PHE A 59 -2.41 18.16 12.85
CA PHE A 59 -1.81 19.46 13.06
C PHE A 59 -2.74 20.60 12.66
N ASP A 60 -2.51 21.77 13.23
CA ASP A 60 -3.12 23.02 12.81
C ASP A 60 -2.10 23.90 12.06
N ALA A 61 -2.54 25.06 11.57
CA ALA A 61 -1.67 25.96 10.83
C ALA A 61 -0.56 26.58 11.70
N GLU A 62 -0.72 26.58 13.02
CA GLU A 62 0.22 27.22 13.96
C GLU A 62 1.31 26.25 14.45
N GLN A 63 1.01 24.95 14.48
CA GLN A 63 1.93 23.90 14.88
C GLN A 63 2.10 22.87 13.75
N PRO A 64 3.12 22.99 12.89
CA PRO A 64 3.31 22.05 11.79
C PRO A 64 3.60 20.64 12.31
N ALA A 65 3.17 19.62 11.54
CA ALA A 65 3.45 18.23 11.86
C ALA A 65 4.96 17.98 12.06
N PRO A 66 5.35 17.09 13.00
CA PRO A 66 6.73 16.71 13.17
C PRO A 66 7.29 16.10 11.87
N ASP A 67 8.42 16.64 11.41
CA ASP A 67 9.07 16.19 10.17
C ASP A 67 9.92 14.94 10.41
N PHE A 68 9.28 13.77 10.40
CA PHE A 68 9.98 12.49 10.43
C PHE A 68 10.57 12.11 9.07
N TRP A 69 10.20 12.80 7.99
CA TRP A 69 10.71 12.47 6.65
C TRP A 69 12.21 12.73 6.50
N ARG A 70 12.79 13.59 7.36
CA ARG A 70 14.25 13.82 7.44
C ARG A 70 15.06 12.55 7.71
N PHE A 71 14.44 11.50 8.23
CA PHE A 71 15.09 10.21 8.49
C PHE A 71 15.04 9.25 7.30
N LEU A 72 14.31 9.60 6.24
CA LEU A 72 14.04 8.75 5.10
C LEU A 72 14.85 9.20 3.88
N ASP A 73 15.26 8.24 3.07
CA ASP A 73 16.03 8.46 1.85
C ASP A 73 15.13 8.48 0.61
N GLU A 74 14.89 9.67 0.05
CA GLU A 74 14.17 9.84 -1.21
C GLU A 74 15.05 9.54 -2.44
N THR A 75 16.37 9.44 -2.31
CA THR A 75 17.27 9.33 -3.46
C THR A 75 17.17 7.99 -4.20
N GLN A 76 16.54 6.98 -3.58
CA GLN A 76 16.19 5.72 -4.23
C GLN A 76 15.19 5.90 -5.37
N VAL A 77 14.47 7.02 -5.40
CA VAL A 77 13.61 7.41 -6.52
C VAL A 77 14.35 8.41 -7.42
N GLY A 78 14.44 8.08 -8.71
CA GLY A 78 15.11 8.92 -9.69
C GLY A 78 14.59 10.36 -9.70
N LEU A 79 15.47 11.34 -9.92
CA LEU A 79 15.13 12.77 -9.79
C LEU A 79 13.91 13.19 -10.65
N SER A 80 13.86 12.76 -11.90
CA SER A 80 12.74 13.08 -12.79
C SER A 80 11.42 12.51 -12.26
N HIS A 81 11.44 11.27 -11.75
CA HIS A 81 10.26 10.64 -11.17
C HIS A 81 9.83 11.31 -9.86
N ARG A 82 10.77 11.71 -9.01
CA ARG A 82 10.47 12.50 -7.81
C ARG A 82 9.78 13.82 -8.12
N ARG A 83 10.20 14.51 -9.18
CA ARG A 83 9.53 15.74 -9.62
C ARG A 83 8.10 15.46 -10.08
N LEU A 84 7.88 14.38 -10.82
CA LEU A 84 6.56 13.96 -11.26
C LEU A 84 5.66 13.60 -10.06
N LEU A 85 6.16 12.81 -9.12
CA LEU A 85 5.46 12.51 -7.87
C LEU A 85 5.11 13.79 -7.10
N ALA A 86 6.07 14.70 -6.92
CA ALA A 86 5.85 15.96 -6.21
C ALA A 86 4.88 16.91 -6.93
N ALA A 87 4.83 16.89 -8.26
CA ALA A 87 3.81 17.62 -9.03
C ALA A 87 2.40 17.07 -8.78
N ASN A 88 2.30 15.79 -8.42
CA ASN A 88 1.06 15.08 -8.10
C ASN A 88 0.79 14.94 -6.59
N GLY A 89 1.50 15.72 -5.75
CA GLY A 89 1.31 15.74 -4.29
C GLY A 89 1.83 14.49 -3.58
N LEU A 90 2.69 13.70 -4.22
CA LEU A 90 3.23 12.46 -3.68
C LEU A 90 4.72 12.60 -3.36
N ARG A 91 5.16 11.85 -2.36
CA ARG A 91 6.58 11.59 -2.11
C ARG A 91 6.75 10.15 -1.65
N ILE A 92 7.89 9.57 -2.01
CA ILE A 92 8.25 8.20 -1.68
C ILE A 92 9.70 8.17 -1.22
N ALA A 93 9.96 7.46 -0.13
CA ALA A 93 11.29 7.35 0.46
C ALA A 93 11.52 5.95 1.05
N VAL A 94 12.79 5.62 1.28
CA VAL A 94 13.21 4.37 1.91
C VAL A 94 13.75 4.65 3.30
N GLY A 95 13.32 3.86 4.28
CA GLY A 95 13.83 3.88 5.64
C GLY A 95 14.63 2.62 5.93
N GLY A 96 15.93 2.77 6.20
CA GLY A 96 16.74 1.67 6.71
C GLY A 96 16.46 1.41 8.19
N ARG A 97 17.04 0.35 8.76
CA ARG A 97 16.86 -0.03 10.19
C ARG A 97 17.01 1.14 11.18
N LEU A 98 18.05 1.96 11.05
CA LEU A 98 18.25 3.12 11.93
C LEU A 98 17.12 4.17 11.78
N ALA A 99 16.59 4.34 10.58
CA ALA A 99 15.44 5.23 10.36
C ALA A 99 14.20 4.68 11.08
N VAL A 100 13.98 3.36 11.07
CA VAL A 100 12.87 2.73 11.81
C VAL A 100 12.98 2.99 13.32
N GLU A 101 14.17 2.85 13.88
CA GLU A 101 14.43 3.13 15.31
C GLU A 101 14.12 4.60 15.63
N ARG A 102 14.60 5.55 14.81
CA ARG A 102 14.31 6.99 14.96
C ARG A 102 12.84 7.36 14.76
N LEU A 103 12.14 6.65 13.87
CA LEU A 103 10.71 6.83 13.66
C LEU A 103 9.95 6.47 14.92
N ASN A 104 10.25 5.32 15.54
CA ASN A 104 9.62 4.92 16.80
C ASN A 104 9.86 5.95 17.90
N GLU A 105 11.11 6.39 18.08
CA GLU A 105 11.43 7.45 19.06
C GLU A 105 10.63 8.74 18.81
N THR A 106 10.45 9.13 17.54
CA THR A 106 9.73 10.35 17.18
C THR A 106 8.22 10.21 17.40
N ILE A 107 7.67 9.04 17.11
CA ILE A 107 6.25 8.72 17.32
C ILE A 107 5.96 8.66 18.83
N ASP A 108 6.78 7.95 19.60
CA ASP A 108 6.61 7.81 21.05
C ASP A 108 6.76 9.14 21.79
N ALA A 109 7.60 10.04 21.29
CA ALA A 109 7.82 11.36 21.88
C ALA A 109 6.79 12.43 21.46
N SER A 110 5.91 12.15 20.49
CA SER A 110 5.00 13.13 19.92
C SER A 110 3.55 12.83 20.22
N GLU A 111 2.86 13.79 20.84
CA GLU A 111 1.40 13.72 21.03
C GLU A 111 0.60 13.96 19.74
N GLN A 112 1.26 14.48 18.68
CA GLN A 112 0.63 14.79 17.39
C GLN A 112 0.72 13.63 16.39
N LEU A 113 1.57 12.63 16.66
CA LEU A 113 1.77 11.47 15.80
C LEU A 113 1.13 10.24 16.44
N GLY A 114 0.20 9.64 15.71
CA GLY A 114 -0.24 8.27 15.97
C GLY A 114 0.42 7.32 14.98
N SER A 115 0.82 6.14 15.46
CA SER A 115 1.19 5.02 14.59
C SER A 115 0.27 3.85 14.84
N ARG A 116 -0.17 3.20 13.77
CA ARG A 116 -1.00 2.00 13.86
C ARG A 116 -0.51 0.97 12.87
N LEU A 117 -0.15 -0.21 13.39
CA LEU A 117 -0.06 -1.41 12.55
C LEU A 117 -1.48 -1.77 12.11
N ILE A 118 -1.71 -1.69 10.82
CA ILE A 118 -3.04 -1.92 10.26
C ILE A 118 -3.23 -3.36 9.89
N SER A 119 -2.20 -3.96 9.30
CA SER A 119 -2.30 -5.33 8.85
C SER A 119 -0.92 -5.94 8.71
N THR A 120 -0.93 -7.25 8.85
CA THR A 120 0.20 -8.09 8.50
C THR A 120 -0.30 -9.13 7.50
N VAL A 121 0.17 -9.03 6.27
CA VAL A 121 -0.33 -9.84 5.16
C VAL A 121 0.74 -10.83 4.72
N LYS A 122 0.37 -12.11 4.64
CA LYS A 122 1.17 -13.11 3.93
C LYS A 122 0.81 -13.04 2.46
N ALA A 123 1.79 -12.74 1.61
CA ALA A 123 1.60 -12.56 0.18
C ALA A 123 2.57 -13.44 -0.61
N THR A 124 2.08 -14.09 -1.66
CA THR A 124 2.96 -14.75 -2.63
C THR A 124 3.57 -13.71 -3.59
N PRO A 125 4.70 -14.00 -4.24
CA PRO A 125 5.22 -13.19 -5.34
C PRO A 125 4.12 -12.89 -6.36
N GLY A 126 4.05 -11.67 -6.86
CA GLY A 126 3.01 -11.29 -7.82
C GLY A 126 1.65 -10.93 -7.20
N GLN A 127 1.41 -11.24 -5.92
CA GLN A 127 0.15 -10.88 -5.27
C GLN A 127 0.09 -9.37 -5.05
N VAL A 128 -1.03 -8.77 -5.46
CA VAL A 128 -1.27 -7.34 -5.29
C VAL A 128 -2.07 -7.12 -4.01
N LEU A 129 -1.57 -6.23 -3.16
CA LEU A 129 -2.27 -5.71 -1.99
C LEU A 129 -2.89 -4.35 -2.32
N ASP A 130 -4.21 -4.27 -2.24
CA ASP A 130 -4.95 -3.02 -2.35
C ASP A 130 -5.14 -2.46 -0.93
N VAL A 131 -4.53 -1.31 -0.64
CA VAL A 131 -4.63 -0.59 0.63
C VAL A 131 -5.54 0.63 0.44
N PRO A 132 -6.79 0.61 0.91
CA PRO A 132 -7.68 1.76 0.80
C PRO A 132 -7.19 2.87 1.74
N LEU A 133 -7.04 4.08 1.20
CA LEU A 133 -6.59 5.28 1.92
C LEU A 133 -7.30 6.51 1.36
N GLY A 134 -7.60 7.49 2.20
CA GLY A 134 -8.15 8.77 1.77
C GLY A 134 -9.67 8.73 1.52
N VAL A 135 -10.09 9.22 0.36
CA VAL A 135 -11.52 9.29 -0.04
C VAL A 135 -12.14 7.90 -0.09
N SER A 136 -13.36 7.78 0.46
CA SER A 136 -14.15 6.56 0.47
C SER A 136 -15.59 6.84 0.08
N MET A 137 -16.01 6.31 -1.08
CA MET A 137 -17.37 6.38 -1.61
C MET A 137 -17.92 7.81 -1.77
N GLN A 138 -17.09 8.74 -2.26
CA GLN A 138 -17.47 10.14 -2.47
C GLN A 138 -16.97 10.67 -3.81
N ASP A 139 -17.67 11.65 -4.36
CA ASP A 139 -17.25 12.31 -5.59
C ASP A 139 -15.90 13.02 -5.36
N CYS A 140 -14.96 12.76 -6.27
CA CYS A 140 -13.59 13.25 -6.14
C CYS A 140 -13.14 13.88 -7.46
N THR A 141 -12.68 15.13 -7.40
CA THR A 141 -11.97 15.77 -8.51
C THR A 141 -10.47 15.63 -8.27
N VAL A 142 -9.75 15.13 -9.28
CA VAL A 142 -8.30 14.99 -9.25
C VAL A 142 -7.66 15.82 -10.35
N PHE A 143 -6.70 16.66 -9.96
CA PHE A 143 -5.74 17.27 -10.88
C PHE A 143 -4.44 16.48 -10.86
N SER A 144 -3.95 16.12 -12.04
CA SER A 144 -2.71 15.38 -12.20
C SER A 144 -1.83 16.08 -13.23
N ALA A 145 -0.52 16.00 -13.00
CA ALA A 145 0.49 16.54 -13.88
C ALA A 145 1.25 15.39 -14.56
N ASP A 146 1.43 15.49 -15.86
CA ASP A 146 2.21 14.55 -16.65
C ASP A 146 3.70 14.93 -16.63
N ALA A 147 4.56 14.04 -17.15
CA ALA A 147 6.01 14.24 -17.15
C ALA A 147 6.48 15.46 -17.98
N ASP A 148 5.68 15.89 -18.95
CA ASP A 148 5.92 17.09 -19.77
C ASP A 148 5.43 18.39 -19.09
N GLY A 149 4.79 18.28 -17.91
CA GLY A 149 4.23 19.39 -17.18
C GLY A 149 2.80 19.76 -17.58
N THR A 150 2.18 19.03 -18.52
CA THR A 150 0.76 19.17 -18.84
C THR A 150 -0.07 18.82 -17.61
N VAL A 151 -1.05 19.65 -17.27
CA VAL A 151 -1.97 19.39 -16.15
C VAL A 151 -3.36 19.10 -16.71
N TRP A 152 -3.96 18.03 -16.22
CA TRP A 152 -5.33 17.65 -16.54
C TRP A 152 -6.14 17.44 -15.26
N GLY A 153 -7.45 17.59 -15.39
CA GLY A 153 -8.42 17.39 -14.30
C GLY A 153 -9.43 16.34 -14.70
N ARG A 154 -9.81 15.48 -13.76
CA ARG A 154 -10.85 14.47 -13.96
C ARG A 154 -11.71 14.31 -12.71
N GLU A 155 -13.01 14.15 -12.93
CA GLU A 155 -13.96 13.82 -11.88
C GLU A 155 -14.20 12.31 -11.83
N PHE A 156 -14.31 11.80 -10.61
CA PHE A 156 -14.54 10.41 -10.27
C PHE A 156 -15.74 10.33 -9.33
N PRO A 157 -16.95 9.96 -9.82
CA PRO A 157 -18.13 9.86 -8.98
C PRO A 157 -18.04 8.62 -8.07
N GLY A 158 -18.50 8.74 -6.82
CA GLY A 158 -18.50 7.63 -5.85
C GLY A 158 -17.13 6.96 -5.70
N ALA A 159 -16.06 7.76 -5.64
CA ALA A 159 -14.69 7.29 -5.68
C ALA A 159 -14.20 6.71 -4.34
N ALA A 160 -13.32 5.72 -4.43
CA ALA A 160 -12.48 5.24 -3.35
C ALA A 160 -11.02 5.23 -3.83
N THR A 161 -10.14 5.89 -3.08
CA THR A 161 -8.71 5.97 -3.39
C THR A 161 -7.93 4.82 -2.74
N MET A 162 -6.93 4.29 -3.46
CA MET A 162 -6.17 3.12 -3.03
C MET A 162 -4.68 3.27 -3.37
N VAL A 163 -3.83 2.68 -2.54
CA VAL A 163 -2.44 2.37 -2.89
C VAL A 163 -2.31 0.87 -3.14
N ARG A 164 -1.80 0.52 -4.31
CA ARG A 164 -1.52 -0.84 -4.72
C ARG A 164 -0.06 -1.16 -4.45
N ILE A 165 0.18 -2.21 -3.69
CA ILE A 165 1.51 -2.70 -3.34
C ILE A 165 1.68 -4.09 -3.92
N HIS A 166 2.82 -4.32 -4.56
CA HIS A 166 3.22 -5.64 -5.01
C HIS A 166 4.69 -5.85 -4.69
N CYS A 167 5.04 -7.03 -4.18
CA CYS A 167 6.41 -7.41 -3.87
C CYS A 167 6.86 -8.58 -4.74
N ARG A 168 8.09 -8.52 -5.22
CA ARG A 168 8.77 -9.63 -5.90
C ARG A 168 10.25 -9.70 -5.52
N ALA A 169 10.87 -10.84 -5.76
CA ALA A 169 12.28 -11.01 -5.56
C ALA A 169 13.04 -10.06 -6.51
N ALA A 170 14.04 -9.36 -5.98
CA ALA A 170 14.93 -8.56 -6.80
C ALA A 170 16.06 -9.44 -7.36
N ASP A 171 16.74 -8.98 -8.41
CA ASP A 171 17.90 -9.68 -8.98
C ASP A 171 19.08 -9.81 -7.98
N ARG A 172 19.10 -8.97 -6.93
CA ARG A 172 20.12 -8.98 -5.88
C ARG A 172 19.67 -9.85 -4.69
N PRO A 173 20.55 -10.71 -4.16
CA PRO A 173 20.24 -11.49 -2.95
C PRO A 173 19.84 -10.61 -1.76
N ASN A 174 18.89 -11.08 -0.95
CA ASN A 174 18.33 -10.38 0.21
C ASN A 174 17.75 -8.99 -0.09
N HIS A 175 17.29 -8.77 -1.32
CA HIS A 175 16.57 -7.56 -1.71
C HIS A 175 15.19 -7.93 -2.25
N THR A 176 14.23 -7.05 -1.97
CA THR A 176 12.86 -7.13 -2.47
C THR A 176 12.60 -5.93 -3.35
N GLU A 177 12.02 -6.13 -4.52
CA GLU A 177 11.46 -5.04 -5.31
C GLU A 177 10.01 -4.81 -4.88
N VAL A 178 9.73 -3.58 -4.45
CA VAL A 178 8.40 -3.11 -4.07
C VAL A 178 7.88 -2.20 -5.16
N SER A 179 6.77 -2.59 -5.77
CA SER A 179 6.00 -1.77 -6.72
C SER A 179 4.87 -1.07 -5.98
N ILE A 180 4.76 0.24 -6.14
CA ILE A 180 3.73 1.09 -5.53
C ILE A 180 3.02 1.85 -6.64
N ALA A 181 1.70 1.71 -6.73
CA ALA A 181 0.88 2.46 -7.69
C ALA A 181 -0.34 3.06 -6.99
N GLN A 182 -0.77 4.23 -7.46
CA GLN A 182 -2.00 4.86 -7.01
C GLN A 182 -3.15 4.49 -7.94
N GLU A 183 -4.31 4.21 -7.36
CA GLU A 183 -5.51 3.83 -8.10
C GLU A 183 -6.75 4.49 -7.49
N ILE A 184 -7.72 4.81 -8.34
CA ILE A 184 -9.08 5.19 -7.94
C ILE A 184 -10.05 4.14 -8.46
N VAL A 185 -10.87 3.59 -7.57
CA VAL A 185 -12.08 2.84 -7.90
C VAL A 185 -13.23 3.85 -7.92
N TYR A 186 -14.10 3.83 -8.93
CA TYR A 186 -15.17 4.84 -9.04
C TYR A 186 -16.39 4.31 -9.77
N GLY A 187 -17.52 4.99 -9.63
CA GLY A 187 -18.76 4.72 -10.35
C GLY A 187 -19.42 3.39 -10.00
N ASP A 188 -20.45 3.05 -10.77
CA ASP A 188 -21.20 1.82 -10.57
C ASP A 188 -20.43 0.58 -11.08
N PRO A 189 -20.63 -0.60 -10.45
CA PRO A 189 -20.11 -1.85 -10.96
C PRO A 189 -20.50 -2.13 -12.41
N GLN A 190 -19.52 -2.48 -13.23
CA GLN A 190 -19.70 -2.85 -14.63
C GLN A 190 -19.33 -4.32 -14.86
N PRO A 191 -19.97 -5.01 -15.81
CA PRO A 191 -19.65 -6.39 -16.12
C PRO A 191 -18.23 -6.51 -16.68
N LYS A 192 -17.42 -7.38 -16.08
CA LYS A 192 -16.03 -7.62 -16.45
C LYS A 192 -15.75 -9.12 -16.49
N HIS A 193 -15.03 -9.55 -17.51
CA HIS A 193 -14.58 -10.95 -17.60
C HIS A 193 -13.26 -11.08 -16.86
N VAL A 194 -13.23 -11.91 -15.82
CA VAL A 194 -12.01 -12.21 -15.06
C VAL A 194 -11.59 -13.67 -15.22
N PRO A 195 -10.28 -13.96 -15.28
CA PRO A 195 -9.79 -15.32 -15.33
C PRO A 195 -10.12 -16.07 -14.03
N ALA A 196 -10.73 -17.26 -14.16
CA ALA A 196 -10.94 -18.22 -13.08
C ALA A 196 -10.34 -19.56 -13.50
N GLY A 197 -9.04 -19.74 -13.24
CA GLY A 197 -8.28 -20.91 -13.68
C GLY A 197 -8.26 -21.01 -15.21
N ARG A 198 -8.87 -22.07 -15.75
CA ARG A 198 -8.99 -22.31 -17.20
C ARG A 198 -10.26 -21.72 -17.83
N SER A 199 -11.12 -21.08 -17.03
CA SER A 199 -12.38 -20.48 -17.47
C SER A 199 -12.36 -18.96 -17.32
N GLN A 200 -13.31 -18.29 -17.97
CA GLN A 200 -13.63 -16.89 -17.68
C GLN A 200 -14.95 -16.85 -16.93
N VAL A 201 -15.01 -16.04 -15.87
CA VAL A 201 -16.25 -15.73 -15.16
C VAL A 201 -16.56 -14.26 -15.33
N MET A 202 -17.84 -13.93 -15.49
CA MET A 202 -18.30 -12.55 -15.50
C MET A 202 -18.53 -12.10 -14.06
N THR A 203 -17.82 -11.04 -13.65
CA THR A 203 -17.99 -10.38 -12.36
C THR A 203 -18.53 -8.96 -12.57
N MET A 204 -19.13 -8.39 -11.54
CA MET A 204 -19.52 -6.98 -11.52
C MET A 204 -18.49 -6.22 -10.69
N GLU A 205 -17.67 -5.39 -11.34
CA GLU A 205 -16.59 -4.63 -10.71
C GLU A 205 -16.70 -3.16 -11.14
N PRO A 206 -16.62 -2.19 -10.21
CA PRO A 206 -16.49 -0.79 -10.57
C PRO A 206 -15.23 -0.55 -11.40
N PRO A 207 -15.27 0.42 -12.34
CA PRO A 207 -14.08 0.80 -13.09
C PRO A 207 -12.96 1.30 -12.16
N ARG A 208 -11.73 1.05 -12.61
CA ARG A 208 -10.49 1.44 -11.94
C ARG A 208 -9.70 2.37 -12.84
N TYR A 209 -9.20 3.47 -12.28
CA TYR A 209 -8.28 4.39 -12.95
C TYR A 209 -6.91 4.32 -12.29
N ARG A 210 -5.89 3.94 -13.05
CA ARG A 210 -4.51 3.80 -12.59
C ARG A 210 -3.67 4.98 -13.06
N PHE A 211 -2.92 5.56 -12.13
CA PHE A 211 -1.92 6.57 -12.44
C PHE A 211 -0.60 5.88 -12.82
N ALA A 212 -0.56 5.29 -14.02
CA ALA A 212 0.56 4.44 -14.45
C ALA A 212 1.91 5.18 -14.42
N ASP A 213 1.93 6.46 -14.78
CA ASP A 213 3.15 7.27 -14.79
C ASP A 213 3.67 7.62 -13.38
N LEU A 214 2.85 7.39 -12.34
CA LEU A 214 3.24 7.57 -10.93
C LEU A 214 3.70 6.27 -10.28
N GLU A 215 3.57 5.13 -10.98
CA GLU A 215 4.04 3.84 -10.48
C GLU A 215 5.54 3.91 -10.17
N SER A 216 5.89 3.47 -8.97
CA SER A 216 7.27 3.52 -8.47
C SER A 216 7.72 2.11 -8.13
N ARG A 217 8.91 1.74 -8.62
CA ARG A 217 9.57 0.46 -8.32
C ARG A 217 10.85 0.71 -7.57
N ILE A 218 10.94 0.16 -6.37
CA ILE A 218 12.03 0.44 -5.44
C ILE A 218 12.58 -0.88 -4.96
N VAL A 219 13.90 -1.05 -5.08
CA VAL A 219 14.60 -2.21 -4.55
C VAL A 219 15.11 -1.86 -3.16
N ILE A 220 14.61 -2.56 -2.15
CA ILE A 220 15.01 -2.38 -0.75
C ILE A 220 15.67 -3.64 -0.20
N ARG A 221 16.49 -3.49 0.85
CA ARG A 221 17.05 -4.64 1.56
C ARG A 221 15.99 -5.26 2.47
N GLU A 222 16.14 -6.54 2.77
CA GLU A 222 15.33 -7.19 3.81
C GLU A 222 15.37 -6.40 5.12
N GLY A 223 14.20 -6.09 5.68
CA GLY A 223 14.04 -5.34 6.93
C GLY A 223 13.94 -3.82 6.76
N ASP A 224 14.32 -3.27 5.61
CA ASP A 224 14.06 -1.87 5.29
C ASP A 224 12.56 -1.66 5.02
N LEU A 225 12.11 -0.40 5.06
CA LEU A 225 10.74 -0.01 4.74
C LEU A 225 10.68 0.98 3.58
N VAL A 226 9.53 0.99 2.90
CA VAL A 226 9.17 2.04 1.95
C VAL A 226 8.07 2.90 2.57
N ALA A 227 8.26 4.21 2.53
CA ALA A 227 7.28 5.21 2.96
C ALA A 227 6.65 5.89 1.75
N VAL A 228 5.34 6.04 1.76
CA VAL A 228 4.56 6.75 0.74
C VAL A 228 3.68 7.76 1.46
N GLY A 229 3.72 9.02 1.04
CA GLY A 229 2.86 10.02 1.64
C GLY A 229 2.75 11.31 0.85
N LEU A 230 2.23 12.31 1.53
CA LEU A 230 1.90 13.60 0.96
C LEU A 230 3.14 14.49 0.76
N MET A 231 3.29 15.03 -0.44
CA MET A 231 4.04 16.26 -0.68
C MET A 231 3.05 17.44 -0.63
N PRO A 232 3.17 18.36 0.35
CA PRO A 232 2.17 19.42 0.52
C PRO A 232 2.20 20.43 -0.64
N GLY A 233 1.11 21.20 -0.77
CA GLY A 233 1.00 22.31 -1.73
C GLY A 233 0.37 21.94 -3.08
N ARG A 234 -0.21 20.74 -3.21
CA ARG A 234 -0.90 20.27 -4.42
C ARG A 234 -2.36 19.94 -4.12
N TRP A 235 -3.19 20.97 -3.99
CA TRP A 235 -4.62 20.81 -3.69
C TRP A 235 -5.33 19.98 -4.76
N GLN A 236 -6.22 19.09 -4.33
CA GLN A 236 -6.97 18.16 -5.20
C GLN A 236 -6.09 17.27 -6.08
N SER A 237 -4.81 17.12 -5.78
CA SER A 237 -3.97 16.11 -6.42
C SER A 237 -4.27 14.71 -5.88
N ILE A 238 -3.85 13.66 -6.60
CA ILE A 238 -4.00 12.29 -6.11
C ILE A 238 -3.33 12.08 -4.74
N GLY A 239 -2.19 12.74 -4.48
CA GLY A 239 -1.54 12.69 -3.17
C GLY A 239 -2.38 13.33 -2.06
N GLU A 240 -3.02 14.47 -2.33
CA GLU A 240 -3.94 15.11 -1.39
C GLU A 240 -5.14 14.20 -1.09
N GLN A 241 -5.74 13.61 -2.13
CA GLN A 241 -6.92 12.74 -1.99
C GLN A 241 -6.62 11.43 -1.25
N LEU A 242 -5.39 10.91 -1.35
CA LEU A 242 -4.95 9.70 -0.66
C LEU A 242 -4.57 9.94 0.81
N PHE A 243 -3.88 11.05 1.09
CA PHE A 243 -3.11 11.20 2.31
C PHE A 243 -3.54 12.37 3.18
N ALA A 244 -4.39 13.27 2.69
CA ALA A 244 -4.94 14.37 3.49
C ALA A 244 -6.42 14.13 3.81
N ALA A 245 -6.80 14.42 5.04
CA ALA A 245 -8.20 14.47 5.45
C ALA A 245 -8.44 15.71 6.33
N PRO A 246 -9.67 16.28 6.30
CA PRO A 246 -10.07 17.22 7.34
C PRO A 246 -10.03 16.50 8.70
N GLY A 247 -9.29 17.06 9.65
CA GLY A 247 -9.25 16.60 11.03
C GLY A 247 -10.33 17.25 11.89
N ALA A 248 -10.39 16.87 13.17
CA ALA A 248 -11.32 17.47 14.12
C ALA A 248 -11.00 18.95 14.40
N ALA A 249 -12.04 19.76 14.67
CA ALA A 249 -11.90 21.16 15.09
C ALA A 249 -11.05 22.05 14.15
N GLY A 250 -11.09 21.80 12.83
CA GLY A 250 -10.36 22.59 11.83
C GLY A 250 -8.88 22.22 11.68
N ARG A 251 -8.42 21.17 12.37
CA ARG A 251 -7.10 20.57 12.15
C ARG A 251 -7.06 19.84 10.82
N ARG A 252 -5.86 19.61 10.31
CA ARG A 252 -5.59 18.77 9.15
C ARG A 252 -4.98 17.46 9.62
N SER A 253 -5.51 16.36 9.11
CA SER A 253 -4.93 15.03 9.31
C SER A 253 -4.14 14.65 8.06
N VAL A 254 -2.88 14.24 8.22
CA VAL A 254 -2.06 13.70 7.14
C VAL A 254 -1.58 12.32 7.52
N THR A 255 -1.83 11.36 6.63
CA THR A 255 -1.42 9.98 6.79
C THR A 255 -0.21 9.68 5.91
N THR A 256 0.71 8.87 6.41
CA THR A 256 1.82 8.29 5.66
C THR A 256 1.75 6.78 5.78
N LEU A 257 1.85 6.10 4.64
CA LEU A 257 1.84 4.65 4.53
C LEU A 257 3.27 4.11 4.60
N LEU A 258 3.54 3.21 5.53
CA LEU A 258 4.80 2.47 5.57
C LEU A 258 4.56 1.00 5.22
N VAL A 259 5.44 0.47 4.38
CA VAL A 259 5.41 -0.91 3.90
C VAL A 259 6.74 -1.55 4.22
N GLN A 260 6.74 -2.60 5.04
CA GLN A 260 7.93 -3.37 5.39
C GLN A 260 7.73 -4.83 4.94
N PRO A 261 8.24 -5.22 3.76
CA PRO A 261 8.23 -6.61 3.34
C PRO A 261 9.37 -7.39 3.98
N VAL A 262 9.05 -8.60 4.45
CA VAL A 262 10.03 -9.57 4.96
C VAL A 262 9.87 -10.86 4.17
N LEU A 263 10.92 -11.28 3.47
CA LEU A 263 10.92 -12.58 2.79
C LEU A 263 11.02 -13.70 3.83
N LEU A 264 10.05 -14.60 3.84
CA LEU A 264 10.03 -15.78 4.70
C LEU A 264 10.66 -16.95 3.96
N ARG A 265 11.80 -17.41 4.46
CA ARG A 265 12.40 -18.66 3.97
C ARG A 265 11.69 -19.85 4.61
N PRO A 266 11.62 -21.01 3.93
CA PRO A 266 11.04 -22.22 4.49
C PRO A 266 11.62 -22.54 5.88
N GLY A 267 10.77 -22.61 6.90
CA GLY A 267 11.17 -22.90 8.29
C GLY A 267 11.42 -21.70 9.20
N GLN A 268 11.31 -20.45 8.71
CA GLN A 268 11.43 -19.24 9.54
C GLN A 268 10.06 -18.74 10.06
N SER A 269 10.01 -18.30 11.32
CA SER A 269 8.90 -17.54 11.90
C SER A 269 9.25 -16.05 11.99
N VAL A 270 8.25 -15.17 11.97
CA VAL A 270 8.44 -13.72 11.76
C VAL A 270 8.78 -12.95 13.05
N GLN A 271 9.37 -13.61 14.05
CA GLN A 271 9.58 -12.99 15.36
C GLN A 271 10.81 -12.05 15.42
N ASP A 272 11.71 -12.06 14.43
CA ASP A 272 13.05 -11.46 14.59
C ASP A 272 13.32 -10.12 13.86
N SER A 273 12.36 -9.53 13.13
CA SER A 273 12.60 -8.24 12.45
C SER A 273 12.13 -7.05 13.29
N PRO A 274 13.00 -6.05 13.58
CA PRO A 274 12.60 -4.81 14.23
C PRO A 274 11.57 -4.11 13.35
N ALA A 275 10.33 -4.17 13.80
CA ALA A 275 9.23 -3.41 13.25
C ALA A 275 9.13 -2.08 13.99
N PRO A 276 8.43 -1.08 13.42
CA PRO A 276 7.80 -0.07 14.23
C PRO A 276 6.97 -0.76 15.33
N THR A 277 7.43 -0.66 16.58
CA THR A 277 6.73 -1.19 17.74
C THR A 277 5.73 -0.14 18.18
N VAL A 278 4.45 -0.50 18.14
CA VAL A 278 3.34 0.35 18.60
C VAL A 278 3.09 0.01 20.08
N PRO A 279 3.01 0.99 20.99
CA PRO A 279 2.39 0.77 22.30
C PRO A 279 0.86 0.55 22.20
#